data_AF-A0A183DG47-F1
#
_entry.id   AF-A0A183DG47-F1
#
_cell.length_a   1.000
_cell.length_b   1.000
_cell.length_c   1.000
_cell.angle_alpha   90.00
_cell.angle_beta   90.00
_cell.angle_gamma   90.00
#
_symmetry.space_group_name_H-M   'P 1'
#
loop_
_entity.id
_entity.type
_entity.pdbx_description
1 polymer ?
#
loop_
_entity_poly.entity_id
_entity_poly.type
_entity_poly.pdbx_seq_one_letter_code
_entity_poly.pdbx_strand_id
1 'polypeptide(L)' 'LDFTAVQSPTDPLYPYQWYLKNIGQANGKPRLDLNVEKAWALGITGKNVTTAIMDDGVDYMHPDLKMNFVYF' A
#
# COMPACT_ATOMS: atom_id res chain seq x y z
N LEU A 1 12.64 -3.01 -18.84
CA LEU A 1 12.08 -2.22 -17.74
C LEU A 1 12.82 -2.63 -16.49
N ASP A 2 13.49 -1.67 -15.83
CA ASP A 2 14.19 -1.92 -14.59
C ASP A 2 13.19 -1.85 -13.44
N PHE A 3 12.97 -2.97 -12.74
CA PHE A 3 12.07 -3.06 -11.60
C PHE A 3 12.83 -3.08 -10.26
N THR A 4 14.14 -2.83 -10.27
CA THR A 4 15.02 -3.02 -9.11
C THR A 4 15.13 -1.79 -8.20
N ALA A 5 14.58 -0.66 -8.59
CA ALA A 5 14.92 0.65 -8.01
C ALA A 5 13.95 1.21 -6.96
N VAL A 6 12.90 0.49 -6.52
CA VAL A 6 12.05 0.98 -5.41
C VAL A 6 12.42 0.30 -4.10
N GLN A 7 12.89 1.13 -3.17
CA GLN A 7 13.04 0.76 -1.78
C GLN A 7 11.66 0.44 -1.21
N SER A 8 11.53 -0.73 -0.58
CA SER A 8 10.31 -1.10 0.14
C SER A 8 9.94 0.00 1.17
N PRO A 9 8.64 0.23 1.43
CA PRO A 9 8.19 1.17 2.44
C PRO A 9 8.90 0.98 3.78
N THR A 10 9.21 2.10 4.45
CA THR A 10 9.85 2.12 5.77
C THR A 10 8.84 2.05 6.92
N ASP A 11 7.56 1.90 6.62
CA ASP A 11 6.51 1.77 7.62
C ASP A 11 6.79 0.57 8.55
N PRO A 12 6.75 0.74 9.90
CA PRO A 12 7.09 -0.32 10.84
C PRO A 12 6.22 -1.59 10.70
N LEU A 13 4.99 -1.46 10.20
CA LEU A 13 4.05 -2.56 10.04
C LEU A 13 4.09 -3.18 8.63
N TYR A 14 4.79 -2.59 7.68
CA TYR A 14 4.95 -3.12 6.31
C TYR A 14 5.39 -4.61 6.27
N PRO A 15 6.33 -5.09 7.11
CA PRO A 15 6.72 -6.52 7.10
C PRO A 15 5.56 -7.50 7.35
N TYR A 16 4.48 -7.05 8.00
CA TYR A 16 3.31 -7.87 8.30
C TYR A 16 2.21 -7.80 7.21
N GLN A 17 2.31 -6.87 6.26
CA GLN A 17 1.33 -6.64 5.20
C GLN A 17 1.53 -7.61 4.02
N TRP A 18 1.24 -8.90 4.26
CA TRP A 18 1.42 -9.98 3.29
C TRP A 18 0.72 -9.75 1.94
N TYR A 19 -0.38 -9.01 1.92
CA TYR A 19 -1.13 -8.72 0.70
C TYR A 19 -0.35 -7.80 -0.26
N LEU A 20 0.60 -7.00 0.23
CA LEU A 20 1.47 -6.14 -0.59
C LEU A 20 2.71 -6.90 -1.05
N LYS A 21 3.36 -7.63 -0.13
CA LYS A 21 4.56 -8.44 -0.37
C LYS A 21 4.54 -9.68 0.52
N ASN A 22 4.41 -10.85 -0.11
CA ASN A 22 4.37 -12.12 0.59
C ASN A 22 5.69 -12.86 0.43
N ILE A 23 6.48 -12.85 1.51
CA ILE A 23 7.73 -13.61 1.64
C ILE A 23 7.53 -14.91 2.45
N GLY A 24 6.29 -15.30 2.73
CA GLY A 24 5.96 -16.41 3.61
C GLY A 24 5.90 -16.05 5.09
N GLN A 25 5.87 -14.75 5.44
CA GLN A 25 5.95 -14.24 6.82
C GLN A 25 4.82 -14.71 7.74
N ALA A 26 3.70 -15.16 7.17
CA ALA A 26 2.52 -15.63 7.88
C ALA A 26 2.23 -17.12 7.61
N ASN A 27 3.26 -17.93 7.37
CA ASN A 27 3.15 -19.34 6.95
C ASN A 27 2.33 -19.55 5.66
N GLY A 28 2.21 -18.49 4.85
CA GLY A 28 1.54 -18.53 3.56
C GLY A 28 2.47 -18.98 2.42
N LYS A 29 1.88 -19.19 1.23
CA LYS A 29 2.65 -19.47 0.01
C LYS A 29 3.36 -18.17 -0.44
N PRO A 30 4.70 -18.12 -0.52
CA PRO A 30 5.41 -16.94 -1.00
C PRO A 30 4.92 -16.51 -2.39
N ARG A 31 4.93 -15.20 -2.65
CA ARG A 31 4.48 -14.55 -3.90
C ARG A 31 2.97 -14.66 -4.19
N LEU A 32 2.18 -15.19 -3.26
CA LEU A 32 0.73 -15.04 -3.32
C LEU A 32 0.38 -13.68 -2.69
N ASP A 33 0.59 -12.62 -3.46
CA ASP A 33 0.36 -11.21 -3.11
C ASP A 33 -0.13 -10.43 -4.35
N LEU A 34 -0.42 -9.14 -4.17
CA LEU A 34 -0.84 -8.25 -5.26
C LEU A 34 0.31 -7.81 -6.18
N ASN A 35 1.56 -8.14 -5.85
CA ASN A 35 2.78 -7.76 -6.59
C ASN A 35 2.87 -6.24 -6.86
N VAL A 36 2.44 -5.43 -5.89
CA VAL A 36 2.30 -3.96 -6.02
C VAL A 36 3.64 -3.22 -6.10
N GLU A 37 4.72 -3.79 -5.53
CA GLU A 37 6.05 -3.16 -5.54
C GLU A 37 6.52 -2.90 -6.98
N LYS A 38 6.11 -3.72 -7.97
CA LYS A 38 6.43 -3.47 -9.37
C LYS A 38 5.69 -2.26 -9.94
N ALA A 39 4.46 -1.99 -9.50
CA ALA A 39 3.73 -0.79 -9.90
C ALA A 39 4.38 0.46 -9.28
N TRP A 40 4.77 0.38 -8.01
CA TRP A 40 5.50 1.45 -7.33
C TRP A 40 6.86 1.72 -7.99
N ALA A 41 7.57 0.68 -8.44
CA ALA A 41 8.80 0.81 -9.24
C ALA A 41 8.61 1.59 -10.54
N LEU A 42 7.39 1.65 -11.07
CA LEU A 42 7.00 2.45 -12.23
C LEU A 42 6.44 3.84 -11.84
N GLY A 43 6.45 4.21 -10.57
CA GLY A 43 5.87 5.45 -10.04
C GLY A 43 4.34 5.45 -9.95
N ILE A 44 3.68 4.31 -10.16
CA ILE A 44 2.23 4.19 -10.13
C ILE A 44 1.79 3.99 -8.68
N THR A 45 1.18 5.01 -8.08
CA THR A 45 0.84 5.05 -6.64
C THR A 45 -0.63 5.31 -6.35
N GLY A 46 -1.44 5.60 -7.38
CA GLY A 46 -2.82 6.09 -7.20
C GLY A 46 -2.93 7.59 -6.98
N LYS A 47 -1.82 8.36 -7.07
CA LYS A 47 -1.85 9.82 -7.04
C LYS A 47 -2.84 10.39 -8.05
N ASN A 48 -3.64 11.37 -7.62
CA ASN A 48 -4.74 12.00 -8.37
C ASN A 48 -5.97 11.09 -8.63
N VAL A 49 -6.07 9.94 -7.97
CA VAL A 49 -7.28 9.13 -7.94
C VAL A 49 -8.02 9.38 -6.63
N THR A 50 -9.31 9.73 -6.71
CA THR A 50 -10.18 9.84 -5.53
C THR A 50 -10.97 8.54 -5.38
N THR A 51 -10.91 7.93 -4.19
CA THR A 51 -11.66 6.73 -3.83
C THR A 51 -12.67 7.05 -2.74
N ALA A 52 -13.93 6.70 -2.95
CA ALA A 52 -14.98 6.82 -1.93
C ALA A 52 -15.13 5.48 -1.18
N ILE A 53 -15.15 5.54 0.15
CA ILE A 53 -15.41 4.40 1.03
C ILE A 53 -16.82 4.59 1.58
N MET A 54 -17.76 3.72 1.19
CA MET A 54 -19.15 3.75 1.68
C MET A 54 -19.30 2.75 2.81
N ASP A 55 -19.09 3.22 4.04
CA ASP A 55 -19.09 2.42 5.28
C ASP A 55 -19.70 3.25 6.44
N ASP A 56 -19.50 2.83 7.69
CA ASP A 56 -19.97 3.53 8.89
C ASP A 56 -19.24 4.86 9.20
N GLY A 57 -18.06 5.07 8.61
CA GLY A 57 -17.32 6.31 8.67
C GLY A 57 -15.85 6.16 8.28
N VAL A 58 -15.09 7.25 8.43
CA VAL A 58 -13.63 7.24 8.29
C VAL A 58 -13.02 8.17 9.33
N ASP A 59 -12.03 7.70 10.09
CA ASP A 59 -11.21 8.57 10.93
C ASP A 59 -10.24 9.36 10.05
N TYR A 60 -10.73 10.46 9.49
CA TYR A 60 -9.95 11.32 8.61
C TYR A 60 -8.81 12.07 9.32
N MET A 61 -8.76 12.03 10.67
CA MET A 61 -7.68 12.65 11.45
C MET A 61 -6.54 11.68 11.79
N HIS A 62 -6.71 10.39 11.53
CA HIS A 62 -5.68 9.38 11.78
C HIS A 62 -4.35 9.78 11.13
N PRO A 63 -3.19 9.67 11.83
CA PRO A 63 -1.90 10.13 11.30
C PRO A 63 -1.52 9.56 9.94
N ASP A 64 -1.94 8.32 9.66
CA ASP A 64 -1.67 7.59 8.41
C ASP A 64 -2.71 7.83 7.29
N LEU A 65 -3.81 8.53 7.60
CA LEU A 65 -4.89 8.83 6.63
C LEU A 65 -5.02 10.31 6.31
N LYS A 66 -4.79 11.20 7.28
CA LYS A 66 -5.07 12.65 7.20
C LYS A 66 -4.43 13.36 6.00
N MET A 67 -3.28 12.87 5.52
CA MET A 67 -2.56 13.45 4.37
C MET A 67 -3.16 13.04 3.02
N ASN A 68 -4.01 12.01 3.00
CA ASN A 68 -4.66 11.46 1.81
C ASN A 68 -6.19 11.67 1.81
N PHE A 69 -6.74 12.37 2.80
CA PHE A 69 -8.16 12.70 2.85
C PHE A 69 -8.50 13.93 2.01
N VAL A 70 -9.60 13.89 1.28
CA VAL A 70 -10.09 15.01 0.46
C VAL A 70 -11.05 15.86 1.28
N TYR A 71 -10.64 17.08 1.60
CA TYR A 71 -11.50 18.09 2.19
C TYR A 71 -12.23 18.82 1.05
N PHE A 72 -13.54 18.62 0.95
CA PHE A 72 -14.40 19.38 0.03
C PHE A 72 -14.73 20.76 0.60
#